data_AF-A0A1E7FK40-F1
#
_entry.id   AF-A0A1E7FK40-F1
#
_cell.length_a   1.000
_cell.length_b   1.000
_cell.length_c   1.000
_cell.angle_alpha   90.00
_cell.angle_beta   90.00
_cell.angle_gamma   90.00
#
_symmetry.space_group_name_H-M   'P 1'
#
loop_
_entity.id
_entity.type
_entity.pdbx_description
1 polymer ?
#
loop_
_entity_poly.entity_id
_entity_poly.type
_entity_poly.pdbx_seq_one_letter_code
_entity_poly.pdbx_strand_id
1 'polypeptide(L)'
;KYDELYFDELPVSIKAFARSLGYTKSSWDNDTEIPADTKDWDELTEFEKEAATMLGYVRQKRSTASNKSYINYDWTDLPENIKNAAQRIGYNKKIWNTDGDLSINEKEWNDLNSKEQQDLKTIGYSEASWD
;
A
#
# COMPACT_ATOMS: atom_id res chain seq x y z
N LYS A 1 -0.63 -19.72 -8.04
CA LYS A 1 -1.88 -19.11 -7.52
C LYS A 1 -2.52 -20.20 -6.67
N TYR A 2 -2.71 -19.97 -5.38
CA TYR A 2 -3.13 -21.03 -4.42
C TYR A 2 -4.66 -21.12 -4.28
N ASP A 3 -5.37 -20.15 -4.84
CA ASP A 3 -6.83 -20.02 -4.94
C ASP A 3 -7.51 -21.12 -5.76
N GLU A 4 -6.76 -21.90 -6.54
CA GLU A 4 -7.27 -23.03 -7.32
C GLU A 4 -7.09 -24.39 -6.61
N LEU A 5 -6.42 -24.42 -5.46
CA LEU A 5 -6.13 -25.64 -4.70
C LEU A 5 -7.11 -25.81 -3.54
N TYR A 6 -7.49 -27.06 -3.27
CA TYR A 6 -8.20 -27.38 -2.04
C TYR A 6 -7.29 -27.14 -0.83
N PHE A 7 -7.88 -26.83 0.33
CA PHE A 7 -7.16 -26.53 1.55
C PHE A 7 -6.15 -27.63 1.90
N ASP A 8 -6.48 -28.90 1.63
CA ASP A 8 -5.60 -30.03 1.89
C ASP A 8 -4.43 -30.16 0.91
N GLU A 9 -4.53 -29.56 -0.27
CA GLU A 9 -3.49 -29.53 -1.29
C GLU A 9 -2.50 -28.37 -1.09
N LEU A 10 -2.84 -27.42 -0.21
CA LEU A 10 -1.96 -26.31 0.13
C LEU A 10 -0.69 -26.79 0.86
N PRO A 11 0.47 -26.16 0.59
CA PRO A 11 1.67 -26.35 1.39
C PRO A 11 1.42 -26.04 2.87
N VAL A 12 2.14 -26.71 3.78
CA VAL A 12 1.97 -26.54 5.24
C VAL A 12 2.13 -25.09 5.68
N SER A 13 3.05 -24.35 5.07
CA SER A 13 3.24 -22.92 5.30
C SER A 13 2.00 -22.11 4.91
N ILE A 14 1.44 -22.36 3.72
CA ILE A 14 0.24 -21.70 3.19
C ILE A 14 -0.98 -22.01 4.06
N LYS A 15 -1.15 -23.26 4.52
CA LYS A 15 -2.20 -23.63 5.49
C LYS A 15 -2.09 -22.84 6.80
N ALA A 16 -0.87 -22.60 7.27
CA ALA A 16 -0.66 -21.82 8.49
C ALA A 16 -1.08 -20.36 8.27
N PHE A 17 -0.68 -19.74 7.16
CA PHE A 17 -1.09 -18.39 6.80
C PHE A 17 -2.60 -18.25 6.60
N ALA A 18 -3.23 -19.20 5.90
CA ALA A 18 -4.69 -19.23 5.71
C ALA A 18 -5.41 -19.23 7.07
N ARG A 19 -4.97 -20.07 8.01
CA ARG A 19 -5.52 -20.11 9.37
C ARG A 19 -5.28 -18.81 10.15
N SER A 20 -4.15 -18.15 9.96
CA SER A 20 -3.86 -16.86 10.59
C SER A 20 -4.81 -15.74 10.15
N LEU A 21 -5.32 -15.79 8.91
CA LEU A 21 -6.38 -14.89 8.45
C LEU A 21 -7.77 -15.28 8.95
N GLY A 22 -7.93 -16.50 9.47
CA GLY A 22 -9.22 -17.05 9.89
C GLY A 22 -9.85 -17.99 8.85
N TYR A 23 -9.14 -18.39 7.80
CA TYR A 23 -9.61 -19.45 6.92
C TYR A 23 -9.61 -20.80 7.65
N THR A 24 -10.73 -21.49 7.51
CA THR A 24 -10.89 -22.91 7.82
C THR A 24 -10.90 -23.69 6.50
N LYS A 25 -10.72 -25.01 6.56
CA LYS A 25 -10.87 -25.87 5.39
C LYS A 25 -12.20 -25.62 4.67
N SER A 26 -13.28 -25.54 5.44
CA SER A 26 -14.61 -25.29 4.87
C SER A 26 -14.72 -23.92 4.22
N SER A 27 -14.16 -22.86 4.82
CA SER A 27 -14.26 -21.52 4.24
C SER A 27 -13.33 -21.32 3.05
N TRP A 28 -12.18 -22.00 3.01
CA TRP A 28 -11.29 -22.02 1.86
C TRP A 28 -11.89 -22.79 0.69
N ASP A 29 -12.36 -24.02 0.92
CA ASP A 29 -12.86 -24.90 -0.16
C ASP A 29 -14.21 -24.43 -0.74
N ASN A 30 -14.94 -23.56 -0.03
CA ASN A 30 -16.26 -23.05 -0.44
C ASN A 30 -16.28 -21.53 -0.65
N ASP A 31 -15.13 -20.87 -0.75
CA ASP A 31 -15.02 -19.40 -0.92
C ASP A 31 -15.93 -18.61 0.04
N THR A 32 -15.97 -19.04 1.31
CA THR A 32 -16.79 -18.39 2.33
C THR A 32 -16.04 -17.20 2.92
N GLU A 33 -16.74 -16.07 3.04
CA GLU A 33 -16.19 -14.86 3.66
C GLU A 33 -15.67 -15.13 5.07
N ILE A 34 -14.48 -14.62 5.35
CA ILE A 34 -13.85 -14.67 6.67
C ILE A 34 -13.85 -13.28 7.32
N PRO A 35 -13.68 -13.17 8.65
CA PRO A 35 -13.64 -11.86 9.31
C PRO A 35 -12.60 -10.90 8.71
N ALA A 36 -11.45 -11.39 8.25
CA ALA A 36 -10.44 -10.57 7.61
C ALA A 36 -10.89 -9.97 6.27
N ASP A 37 -11.88 -10.55 5.58
CA ASP A 37 -12.42 -10.00 4.32
C ASP A 37 -13.21 -8.70 4.56
N THR A 38 -13.73 -8.51 5.78
CA THR A 38 -14.48 -7.31 6.18
C THR A 38 -13.60 -6.19 6.70
N LYS A 39 -12.32 -6.47 6.98
CA LYS A 39 -11.36 -5.49 7.51
C LYS A 39 -10.66 -4.75 6.37
N ASP A 40 -10.42 -3.46 6.56
CA ASP A 40 -9.50 -2.73 5.71
C ASP A 40 -8.05 -3.19 5.95
N TRP A 41 -7.17 -3.01 4.95
CA TRP A 41 -5.77 -3.44 5.05
C TRP A 41 -5.04 -2.82 6.25
N ASP A 42 -5.38 -1.58 6.60
CA ASP A 42 -4.79 -0.87 7.74
C ASP A 42 -5.34 -1.38 9.09
N GLU A 43 -6.47 -2.09 9.08
CA GLU A 43 -7.06 -2.76 10.23
C GLU A 43 -6.56 -4.21 10.41
N LEU A 44 -5.84 -4.74 9.42
CA LEU A 44 -5.14 -6.00 9.55
C LEU A 44 -3.90 -5.85 10.44
N THR A 45 -3.69 -6.82 11.31
CA THR A 45 -2.45 -6.98 12.05
C THR A 45 -1.29 -7.29 11.09
N GLU A 46 -0.05 -6.99 11.50
CA GLU A 46 1.14 -7.30 10.68
C GLU A 46 1.21 -8.79 10.30
N PHE A 47 0.75 -9.68 11.19
CA PHE A 47 0.64 -11.12 10.90
C PHE A 47 -0.42 -11.45 9.84
N GLU A 48 -1.58 -10.79 9.88
CA GLU A 48 -2.62 -10.94 8.85
C GLU A 48 -2.13 -10.41 7.49
N LYS A 49 -1.41 -9.28 7.46
CA LYS A 49 -0.81 -8.72 6.24
C LYS A 49 0.24 -9.65 5.64
N GLU A 50 1.12 -10.21 6.46
CA GLU A 50 2.13 -11.19 6.01
C GLU A 50 1.46 -12.45 5.46
N ALA A 51 0.44 -12.96 6.15
CA ALA A 51 -0.35 -14.09 5.69
C ALA A 51 -1.06 -13.84 4.36
N ALA A 52 -1.73 -12.69 4.21
CA ALA A 52 -2.36 -12.29 2.95
C ALA A 52 -1.32 -12.20 1.82
N THR A 53 -0.17 -11.59 2.08
CA THR A 53 0.93 -11.50 1.11
C THR A 53 1.41 -12.89 0.66
N MET A 54 1.60 -13.80 1.62
CA MET A 54 2.10 -15.16 1.37
C MET A 54 1.11 -16.06 0.63
N LEU A 55 -0.19 -15.92 0.90
CA LEU A 55 -1.24 -16.70 0.23
C LEU A 55 -1.43 -16.29 -1.24
N GLY A 56 -0.70 -15.29 -1.73
CA GLY A 56 -0.97 -14.71 -3.03
C GLY A 56 -2.24 -13.86 -3.04
N TYR A 57 -2.83 -13.58 -1.86
CA TYR A 57 -3.59 -12.36 -1.60
C TYR A 57 -2.63 -11.15 -1.52
N VAL A 58 -1.65 -11.09 -2.43
CA VAL A 58 -1.54 -9.92 -3.30
C VAL A 58 -2.81 -9.89 -4.16
N ARG A 59 -3.98 -9.80 -3.49
CA ARG A 59 -5.21 -9.37 -4.11
C ARG A 59 -4.80 -8.06 -4.74
N GLN A 60 -5.14 -7.91 -6.00
CA GLN A 60 -4.94 -6.69 -6.76
C GLN A 60 -5.37 -5.46 -5.94
N LYS A 61 -4.43 -4.92 -5.16
CA LYS A 61 -4.22 -3.52 -4.84
C LYS A 61 -2.86 -3.19 -5.50
N ARG A 62 -2.65 -3.35 -6.82
CA ARG A 62 -3.22 -2.54 -7.91
C ARG A 62 -4.74 -2.43 -7.83
N SER A 63 -5.37 -1.37 -7.33
CA SER A 63 -4.96 0.03 -7.35
C SER A 63 -5.83 0.84 -6.38
N THR A 64 -5.40 0.99 -5.13
CA THR A 64 -5.67 2.23 -4.39
C THR A 64 -4.44 3.14 -4.31
N ALA A 65 -3.37 2.80 -5.04
CA ALA A 65 -2.90 3.74 -6.06
C ALA A 65 -3.94 3.79 -7.20
N SER A 66 -5.20 4.12 -6.86
CA SER A 66 -5.89 5.08 -7.69
C SER A 66 -4.86 6.18 -7.87
N ASN A 67 -4.74 6.76 -9.05
CA ASN A 67 -4.09 8.05 -9.20
C ASN A 67 -4.86 9.13 -8.39
N LYS A 68 -5.12 8.91 -7.09
CA LYS A 68 -5.38 9.93 -6.11
C LYS A 68 -4.03 10.57 -5.91
N SER A 69 -3.71 11.42 -6.87
CA SER A 69 -2.70 12.42 -6.68
C SER A 69 -3.18 13.29 -5.53
N TYR A 70 -2.47 13.24 -4.41
CA TYR A 70 -2.81 14.05 -3.26
C TYR A 70 -2.35 15.49 -3.45
N ILE A 71 -1.60 15.79 -4.52
CA ILE A 71 -1.04 17.11 -4.83
C ILE A 71 -2.08 18.24 -4.84
N ASN A 72 -3.36 17.93 -5.10
CA ASN A 72 -4.46 18.91 -5.13
C ASN A 72 -5.23 19.02 -3.80
N TYR A 73 -4.84 18.27 -2.77
CA TYR A 73 -5.48 18.29 -1.46
C TYR A 73 -4.76 19.26 -0.54
N ASP A 74 -5.50 19.89 0.38
CA ASP A 74 -4.90 20.65 1.47
C ASP A 74 -4.14 19.71 2.42
N TRP A 75 -3.03 20.20 2.99
CA TRP A 75 -2.21 19.43 3.93
C TRP A 75 -3.03 18.81 5.07
N THR A 76 -4.07 19.50 5.55
CA THR A 76 -4.93 19.00 6.63
C THR A 76 -5.69 17.74 6.25
N ASP A 77 -6.07 17.63 4.98
CA ASP A 77 -6.90 16.56 4.43
C ASP A 77 -6.05 15.38 3.93
N LEU A 78 -4.72 15.52 3.98
CA LEU A 78 -3.80 14.44 3.66
C LEU A 78 -3.87 13.33 4.71
N PRO A 79 -3.94 12.06 4.27
CA PRO A 79 -3.71 10.92 5.13
C PRO A 79 -2.32 10.97 5.79
N GLU A 80 -2.20 10.36 6.96
CA GLU A 80 -0.96 10.41 7.76
C GLU A 80 0.25 9.78 7.04
N ASN A 81 0.03 8.73 6.25
CA ASN A 81 1.08 8.12 5.41
C ASN A 81 1.59 9.09 4.33
N ILE A 82 0.72 9.93 3.77
CA ILE A 82 1.07 10.94 2.77
C ILE A 82 1.83 12.10 3.42
N LYS A 83 1.37 12.59 4.58
CA LYS A 83 2.08 13.60 5.38
C LYS A 83 3.49 13.15 5.72
N ASN A 84 3.64 11.91 6.20
CA ASN A 84 4.94 11.33 6.55
C ASN A 84 5.88 11.24 5.34
N ALA A 85 5.38 10.79 4.18
CA ALA A 85 6.17 10.75 2.94
C ALA A 85 6.58 12.16 2.48
N ALA A 86 5.64 13.11 2.49
CA ALA A 86 5.88 14.50 2.12
C ALA A 86 6.93 15.14 3.06
N GLN A 87 6.84 14.90 4.38
CA GLN A 87 7.81 15.40 5.36
C GLN A 87 9.23 14.85 5.15
N ARG A 88 9.37 13.58 4.74
CA ARG A 88 10.69 12.99 4.43
C ARG A 88 11.37 13.67 3.24
N ILE A 89 10.57 14.15 2.28
CA ILE A 89 11.03 14.91 1.12
C ILE A 89 11.34 16.37 1.48
N GLY A 90 10.77 16.86 2.59
CA GLY A 90 10.95 18.23 3.08
C GLY A 90 9.70 19.10 2.94
N TYR A 91 8.59 18.57 2.42
CA TYR A 91 7.31 19.27 2.46
C TYR A 91 6.86 19.48 3.91
N ASN A 92 6.33 20.66 4.15
CA ASN A 92 5.56 20.97 5.34
C ASN A 92 4.24 21.62 4.92
N LYS A 93 3.32 21.79 5.86
CA LYS A 93 1.99 22.40 5.61
C LYS A 93 2.06 23.70 4.81
N LYS A 94 3.06 24.55 5.07
CA LYS A 94 3.21 25.82 4.35
C LYS A 94 3.62 25.56 2.91
N ILE A 95 4.72 24.84 2.69
CA ILE A 95 5.25 24.54 1.36
C ILE A 95 4.21 23.81 0.50
N TRP A 96 3.51 22.83 1.07
CA TRP A 96 2.49 22.06 0.37
C TRP A 96 1.31 22.92 -0.08
N ASN A 97 0.76 23.75 0.82
CA ASN A 97 -0.43 24.55 0.51
C ASN A 97 -0.13 25.80 -0.33
N THR A 98 1.13 26.21 -0.43
CA THR A 98 1.54 27.43 -1.16
C THR A 98 2.45 27.15 -2.34
N ASP A 99 2.57 25.89 -2.77
CA ASP A 99 3.51 25.45 -3.80
C ASP A 99 4.91 26.05 -3.61
N GLY A 100 5.41 26.00 -2.37
CA GLY A 100 6.70 26.59 -2.01
C GLY A 100 7.86 25.82 -2.63
N ASP A 101 8.96 26.53 -2.87
CA ASP A 101 10.19 25.91 -3.37
C ASP A 101 10.76 24.89 -2.37
N LEU A 102 11.17 23.75 -2.92
CA LEU A 102 11.92 22.72 -2.22
C LEU A 102 13.27 22.51 -2.91
N SER A 103 14.30 22.22 -2.12
CA SER A 103 15.61 21.83 -2.65
C SER A 103 15.56 20.57 -3.50
N ILE A 104 14.53 19.73 -3.36
CA ILE A 104 14.34 18.56 -4.22
C ILE A 104 13.89 18.95 -5.63
N ASN A 105 13.19 20.09 -5.80
CA ASN A 105 12.73 20.57 -7.12
C ASN A 105 13.90 21.00 -8.02
N GLU A 106 15.10 21.18 -7.45
CA GLU A 106 16.33 21.44 -8.21
C GLU A 106 16.94 20.17 -8.82
N LYS A 107 16.43 18.98 -8.46
CA LYS A 107 16.91 17.69 -8.96
C LYS A 107 15.98 17.12 -10.02
N GLU A 108 16.56 16.56 -11.07
CA GLU A 108 15.82 15.73 -12.03
C GLU A 108 15.36 14.42 -11.37
N TRP A 109 14.31 13.79 -11.89
CA TRP A 109 13.78 12.55 -11.31
C TRP A 109 14.84 11.44 -11.19
N ASN A 110 15.78 11.40 -12.14
CA ASN A 110 16.87 10.43 -12.17
C ASN A 110 17.99 10.71 -11.15
N ASP A 111 18.09 11.95 -10.65
CA ASP A 111 19.04 12.34 -9.60
C ASP A 111 18.50 12.06 -8.18
N LEU A 112 17.23 11.68 -8.09
CA LEU A 112 16.60 11.27 -6.84
C LEU A 112 17.03 9.86 -6.45
N ASN A 113 17.31 9.66 -5.16
CA ASN A 113 17.56 8.32 -4.66
C ASN A 113 16.27 7.48 -4.63
N SER A 114 16.41 6.16 -4.55
CA SER A 114 15.25 5.23 -4.58
C SER A 114 14.21 5.53 -3.50
N LYS A 115 14.61 6.11 -2.36
CA LYS A 115 13.69 6.45 -1.28
C LYS A 115 12.93 7.74 -1.55
N GLU A 116 13.60 8.77 -2.06
CA GLU A 116 12.98 10.01 -2.55
C GLU A 116 11.93 9.69 -3.63
N GLN A 117 12.28 8.88 -4.64
CA GLN A 117 11.35 8.46 -5.69
C GLN A 117 10.16 7.68 -5.13
N GLN A 118 10.37 6.82 -4.13
CA GLN A 118 9.29 6.04 -3.52
C GLN A 118 8.35 6.91 -2.70
N ASP A 119 8.87 7.85 -1.91
CA ASP A 119 8.06 8.81 -1.16
C ASP A 119 7.31 9.75 -2.12
N LEU A 120 7.91 10.18 -3.25
CA LEU A 120 7.26 10.99 -4.29
C LEU A 120 6.12 10.24 -4.99
N LYS A 121 6.36 8.98 -5.35
CA LYS A 121 5.30 8.08 -5.86
C LYS A 121 4.17 7.90 -4.86
N THR A 122 4.49 7.89 -3.57
CA THR A 122 3.49 7.74 -2.51
C THR A 122 2.56 8.95 -2.43
N ILE A 123 3.09 10.17 -2.60
CA ILE A 123 2.28 11.40 -2.57
C ILE A 123 1.56 11.72 -3.89
N GLY A 124 1.96 11.07 -4.99
CA GLY A 124 1.28 11.13 -6.28
C GLY A 124 2.11 11.65 -7.46
N TYR A 125 3.42 11.87 -7.28
CA TYR A 125 4.33 12.21 -8.37
C TYR A 125 4.78 10.95 -9.12
N SER A 126 5.05 11.11 -10.40
CA SER A 126 5.68 10.12 -11.26
C SER A 126 6.78 10.78 -12.07
N GLU A 127 7.65 9.98 -12.69
CA GLU A 127 8.67 10.48 -13.61
C GLU A 127 8.08 11.41 -14.68
N ALA A 128 6.91 11.06 -15.21
CA ALA A 128 6.21 11.83 -16.23
C ALA A 128 5.53 13.12 -15.73
N SER A 129 5.47 13.35 -14.41
CA SER A 129 4.84 14.54 -13.81
C SER A 129 5.81 15.39 -12.99
N TRP A 130 7.07 14.95 -12.87
CA TRP A 130 8.12 15.63 -12.10
C TRP A 130 8.96 16.57 -12.96
N ASP A 131 9.14 16.23 -14.23
CA ASP A 131 9.97 16.93 -15.21
C ASP A 131 9.10 17.58 -16.30
#